data_AF-A0A422ND44-F1
#
_entry.id   AF-A0A422ND44-F1
#
_cell.length_a   1.000
_cell.length_b   1.000
_cell.length_c   1.000
_cell.angle_alpha   90.00
_cell.angle_beta   90.00
_cell.angle_gamma   90.00
#
_symmetry.space_group_name_H-M   'P 1'
#
loop_
_entity.id
_entity.type
_entity.pdbx_description
1 polymer ?
#
loop_
_entity_poly.entity_id
_entity_poly.type
_entity_poly.pdbx_seq_one_letter_code
_entity_poly.pdbx_strand_id
1 'polypeptide(L)'
;MSDDDEDIIVLQVCANKRCLGIEDLQFDEESGEMYCVNCRELYARTEKEGFRLLLNDEELPVIAMIFNCFDGGKGYWTYMDFDRFRNYTEHSNEAAIDGHEALRDFFKEEYDIEISKGVTGEYVILKENLEDMYGGYIYNNTNALNADCDLLEEAGMIHTETLE
;
A
#
# COMPACT_ATOMS: atom_id res chain seq x y z
N MET A 1 -8.12 29.23 3.39
CA MET A 1 -9.26 28.43 3.91
C MET A 1 -10.29 28.41 2.82
N SER A 2 -10.47 27.33 2.08
CA SER A 2 -9.93 25.96 2.11
C SER A 2 -10.18 25.40 0.69
N ASP A 3 -9.26 24.72 0.02
CA ASP A 3 -9.06 23.26 0.05
C ASP A 3 -7.90 22.95 -0.94
N ASP A 4 -6.67 23.40 -0.65
CA ASP A 4 -5.51 23.29 -1.56
C ASP A 4 -4.63 22.04 -1.29
N ASP A 5 -5.12 21.05 -0.53
CA ASP A 5 -4.32 19.90 -0.05
C ASP A 5 -4.81 18.51 -0.57
N GLU A 6 -5.71 18.43 -1.57
CA GLU A 6 -6.27 17.13 -2.01
C GLU A 6 -5.67 16.50 -3.29
N ASP A 7 -4.93 17.20 -4.15
CA ASP A 7 -4.67 16.68 -5.52
C ASP A 7 -3.19 16.61 -5.93
N ILE A 8 -2.41 15.71 -5.29
CA ILE A 8 -1.05 15.34 -5.76
C ILE A 8 -0.94 13.83 -5.90
N ILE A 9 -1.46 13.27 -7.01
CA ILE A 9 -1.61 11.82 -7.12
C ILE A 9 -1.57 11.29 -8.57
N VAL A 10 -0.42 11.28 -9.24
CA VAL A 10 -0.20 10.49 -10.47
C VAL A 10 1.33 10.28 -10.58
N LEU A 11 1.96 9.11 -10.48
CA LEU A 11 1.72 7.96 -11.34
C LEU A 11 2.93 7.22 -11.95
N GLN A 12 3.95 6.79 -11.21
CA GLN A 12 4.99 5.79 -11.59
C GLN A 12 4.47 4.49 -12.27
N VAL A 13 3.14 4.29 -12.35
CA VAL A 13 2.42 3.26 -13.12
C VAL A 13 2.93 3.14 -14.56
N CYS A 14 3.29 4.25 -15.21
CA CYS A 14 3.77 4.22 -16.59
C CYS A 14 5.22 3.71 -16.72
N ALA A 15 6.04 3.80 -15.67
CA ALA A 15 7.43 3.31 -15.66
C ALA A 15 7.50 1.78 -15.55
N ASN A 16 6.63 1.17 -14.75
CA ASN A 16 6.64 -0.29 -14.52
C ASN A 16 5.85 -1.09 -15.56
N LYS A 17 4.80 -0.53 -16.18
CA LYS A 17 3.97 -1.24 -17.19
C LYS A 17 4.29 -0.90 -18.65
N ARG A 18 5.44 -0.27 -18.92
CA ARG A 18 5.95 0.01 -20.28
C ARG A 18 4.96 0.83 -21.13
N CYS A 19 4.89 2.14 -20.91
CA CYS A 19 4.44 3.08 -21.95
C CYS A 19 5.44 3.17 -23.13
N LEU A 20 5.99 2.05 -23.57
CA LEU A 20 6.94 1.97 -24.67
C LEU A 20 6.17 2.18 -25.99
N GLY A 21 6.31 3.37 -26.58
CA GLY A 21 5.87 3.65 -27.95
C GLY A 21 4.44 4.22 -28.09
N ILE A 22 3.86 4.81 -27.05
CA ILE A 22 2.58 5.51 -27.15
C ILE A 22 2.81 6.96 -27.60
N GLU A 23 2.29 7.33 -28.77
CA GLU A 23 2.36 8.69 -29.33
C GLU A 23 1.38 9.67 -28.63
N ASP A 24 0.41 9.15 -27.87
CA ASP A 24 -0.58 9.92 -27.09
C ASP A 24 -0.19 10.06 -25.62
N LEU A 25 0.94 10.73 -25.39
CA LEU A 25 1.27 11.26 -24.06
C LEU A 25 0.46 12.55 -23.85
N GLN A 26 -0.41 12.56 -22.83
CA GLN A 26 -1.12 13.76 -22.40
C GLN A 26 -0.33 14.40 -21.26
N PHE A 27 0.03 15.66 -21.45
CA PHE A 27 0.64 16.47 -20.39
C PHE A 27 -0.44 16.90 -19.41
N ASP A 28 -0.22 16.60 -18.16
CA ASP A 28 -1.07 17.03 -17.07
C ASP A 28 -0.46 18.29 -16.48
N GLU A 29 -1.11 19.44 -16.72
CA GLU A 29 -0.60 20.76 -16.33
C GLU A 29 -0.55 20.96 -14.80
N GLU A 30 -1.25 20.11 -14.04
CA GLU A 30 -1.44 20.22 -12.60
C GLU A 30 -0.34 19.47 -11.83
N SER A 31 0.05 18.28 -12.32
CA SER A 31 1.17 17.49 -11.79
C SER A 31 2.52 17.77 -12.49
N GLY A 32 2.51 18.40 -13.66
CA GLY A 32 3.74 18.74 -14.40
C GLY A 32 4.41 17.56 -15.10
N GLU A 33 3.73 16.43 -15.28
CA GLU A 33 4.26 15.24 -15.95
C GLU A 33 3.40 14.76 -17.14
N MET A 34 3.92 13.81 -17.92
CA MET A 34 3.25 13.21 -19.09
C MET A 34 2.75 11.80 -18.80
N TYR A 35 1.47 11.53 -19.07
CA TYR A 35 0.84 10.22 -18.86
C TYR A 35 0.22 9.65 -20.15
N CYS A 36 0.05 8.32 -20.21
CA CYS A 36 -0.78 7.71 -21.24
C CYS A 36 -2.22 7.50 -20.73
N VAL A 37 -3.19 7.49 -21.66
CA VAL A 37 -4.61 7.29 -21.32
C VAL A 37 -4.87 6.02 -20.50
N ASN A 38 -4.13 4.94 -20.76
CA ASN A 38 -4.28 3.67 -20.04
C ASN A 38 -3.85 3.77 -18.56
N CYS A 39 -2.79 4.53 -18.25
CA CYS A 39 -2.37 4.74 -16.86
C CYS A 39 -3.45 5.53 -16.09
N ARG A 40 -4.06 6.54 -16.74
CA ARG A 40 -5.14 7.34 -16.16
C ARG A 40 -6.42 6.55 -15.94
N GLU A 41 -6.82 5.72 -16.91
CA GLU A 41 -7.98 4.85 -16.76
C GLU A 41 -7.78 3.80 -15.67
N LEU A 42 -6.55 3.26 -15.55
CA LEU A 42 -6.22 2.32 -14.49
C LEU A 42 -6.24 2.99 -13.11
N TYR A 43 -5.72 4.22 -13.01
CA TYR A 43 -5.79 5.00 -11.79
C TYR A 43 -7.23 5.36 -11.42
N ALA A 44 -8.06 5.82 -12.36
CA ALA A 44 -9.48 6.11 -12.09
C ALA A 44 -10.29 4.89 -11.60
N ARG A 45 -9.79 3.67 -11.82
CA ARG A 45 -10.39 2.44 -11.27
C ARG A 45 -10.00 2.18 -9.81
N THR A 46 -8.87 2.70 -9.31
CA THR A 46 -8.45 2.51 -7.92
C THR A 46 -9.50 3.07 -6.94
N GLU A 47 -10.15 4.19 -7.28
CA GLU A 47 -11.26 4.78 -6.51
C GLU A 47 -12.40 3.79 -6.22
N LYS A 48 -12.62 2.81 -7.11
CA LYS A 48 -13.72 1.84 -7.00
C LYS A 48 -13.25 0.45 -6.60
N GLU A 49 -12.07 0.06 -7.03
CA GLU A 49 -11.58 -1.32 -6.92
C GLU A 49 -10.50 -1.50 -5.83
N GLY A 50 -9.97 -0.40 -5.28
CA GLY A 50 -8.83 -0.36 -4.36
C GLY A 50 -7.49 -0.43 -5.10
N PHE A 51 -6.44 0.13 -4.53
CA PHE A 51 -5.10 0.18 -5.14
C PHE A 51 -4.47 -1.19 -5.41
N ARG A 52 -4.96 -2.25 -4.78
CA ARG A 52 -4.58 -3.63 -5.07
C ARG A 52 -4.64 -4.02 -6.56
N LEU A 53 -5.47 -3.35 -7.39
CA LEU A 53 -5.51 -3.65 -8.83
C LEU A 53 -4.19 -3.33 -9.57
N LEU A 54 -3.31 -2.56 -8.93
CA LEU A 54 -2.01 -2.20 -9.46
C LEU A 54 -0.95 -3.29 -9.22
N LEU A 55 -1.21 -4.18 -8.25
CA LEU A 55 -0.36 -5.31 -7.94
C LEU A 55 -0.39 -6.38 -9.04
N ASN A 56 0.70 -7.12 -9.15
CA ASN A 56 0.86 -8.26 -10.04
C ASN A 56 0.75 -9.61 -9.29
N ASP A 57 0.68 -10.70 -10.06
CA ASP A 57 0.47 -12.05 -9.52
C ASP A 57 1.63 -12.56 -8.63
N GLU A 58 2.83 -11.97 -8.74
CA GLU A 58 3.99 -12.29 -7.90
C GLU A 58 4.01 -11.48 -6.60
N GLU A 59 3.43 -10.27 -6.58
CA GLU A 59 3.36 -9.40 -5.40
C GLU A 59 2.30 -9.89 -4.39
N LEU A 60 1.16 -10.43 -4.86
CA LEU A 60 0.08 -10.89 -3.99
C LEU A 60 0.50 -12.01 -3.01
N PRO A 61 1.23 -13.06 -3.44
CA PRO A 61 1.76 -14.09 -2.52
C PRO A 61 2.73 -13.53 -1.48
N VAL A 62 3.57 -12.56 -1.86
CA VAL A 62 4.53 -11.91 -0.96
C VAL A 62 3.80 -11.14 0.13
N ILE A 63 2.81 -10.33 -0.25
CA ILE A 63 1.97 -9.58 0.71
C ILE A 63 1.22 -10.55 1.64
N ALA A 64 0.73 -11.67 1.11
CA ALA A 64 0.08 -12.69 1.93
C ALA A 64 1.06 -13.34 2.93
N MET A 65 2.30 -13.60 2.54
CA MET A 65 3.34 -14.12 3.43
C MET A 65 3.67 -13.14 4.55
N ILE A 66 3.85 -11.85 4.23
CA ILE A 66 4.04 -10.78 5.23
C ILE A 66 2.83 -10.76 6.17
N PHE A 67 1.61 -10.72 5.63
CA PHE A 67 0.38 -10.70 6.41
C PHE A 67 0.32 -11.85 7.43
N ASN A 68 0.56 -13.08 6.97
CA ASN A 68 0.51 -14.28 7.81
C ASN A 68 1.64 -14.34 8.86
N CYS A 69 2.74 -13.62 8.66
CA CYS A 69 3.83 -13.58 9.63
C CYS A 69 3.40 -12.89 10.95
N PHE A 70 2.54 -11.87 10.86
CA PHE A 70 2.13 -11.08 12.02
C PHE A 70 0.69 -11.32 12.47
N ASP A 71 -0.16 -11.99 11.67
CA ASP A 71 -1.58 -12.20 12.03
C ASP A 71 -1.79 -13.23 13.16
N GLY A 72 -0.80 -14.06 13.45
CA GLY A 72 -0.89 -15.13 14.45
C GLY A 72 -2.04 -16.13 14.19
N GLY A 73 -2.49 -16.27 12.95
CA GLY A 73 -3.64 -17.10 12.55
C GLY A 73 -5.02 -16.49 12.83
N LYS A 74 -5.10 -15.20 13.20
CA LYS A 74 -6.36 -14.50 13.47
C LYS A 74 -7.09 -14.08 12.18
N GLY A 75 -6.37 -13.95 11.06
CA GLY A 75 -6.88 -13.40 9.81
C GLY A 75 -7.05 -11.88 9.80
N TYR A 76 -6.47 -11.18 10.79
CA TYR A 76 -6.44 -9.72 10.88
C TYR A 76 -5.28 -9.24 11.77
N TRP A 77 -4.85 -7.99 11.57
CA TRP A 77 -3.87 -7.32 12.43
C TRP A 77 -4.55 -6.27 13.31
N THR A 78 -4.16 -6.25 14.57
CA THR A 78 -4.46 -5.16 15.51
C THR A 78 -3.39 -4.08 15.41
N TYR A 79 -3.58 -2.96 16.11
CA TYR A 79 -2.57 -1.91 16.19
C TYR A 79 -1.22 -2.44 16.73
N MET A 80 -1.23 -3.43 17.63
CA MET A 80 -0.01 -4.06 18.15
C MET A 80 0.71 -4.92 17.10
N ASP A 81 -0.05 -5.63 16.26
CA ASP A 81 0.53 -6.44 15.20
C ASP A 81 1.15 -5.54 14.12
N PHE A 82 0.48 -4.43 13.80
CA PHE A 82 1.00 -3.43 12.87
C PHE A 82 2.21 -2.67 13.43
N ASP A 83 2.18 -2.26 14.70
CA ASP A 83 3.33 -1.65 15.37
C ASP A 83 4.53 -2.63 15.39
N ARG A 84 4.27 -3.93 15.65
CA ARG A 84 5.30 -4.96 15.53
C ARG A 84 5.86 -5.03 14.11
N PHE A 85 5.03 -4.99 13.08
CA PHE A 85 5.48 -4.92 11.68
C PHE A 85 6.37 -3.68 11.45
N ARG A 86 5.91 -2.49 11.85
CA ARG A 86 6.65 -1.21 11.76
C ARG A 86 7.96 -1.17 12.56
N ASN A 87 8.15 -2.07 13.52
CA ASN A 87 9.42 -2.19 14.25
C ASN A 87 10.49 -2.97 13.45
N TYR A 88 10.06 -3.78 12.48
CA TYR A 88 10.97 -4.51 11.59
C TYR A 88 11.14 -3.82 10.24
N THR A 89 10.16 -3.02 9.83
CA THR A 89 10.19 -2.29 8.58
C THR A 89 10.43 -0.80 8.86
N GLU A 90 11.18 -0.07 8.03
CA GLU A 90 11.58 1.32 8.29
C GLU A 90 10.41 2.34 8.23
N HIS A 91 9.17 1.89 8.43
CA HIS A 91 7.95 2.71 8.52
C HIS A 91 7.85 3.45 9.86
N SER A 92 8.98 3.87 10.46
CA SER A 92 9.00 4.61 11.72
C SER A 92 8.54 6.06 11.52
N ASN A 93 7.26 6.26 11.23
CA ASN A 93 6.59 7.53 11.46
C ASN A 93 6.67 7.89 12.97
N GLU A 94 6.94 9.16 13.29
CA GLU A 94 7.11 9.63 14.69
C GLU A 94 5.81 9.47 15.52
N ALA A 95 4.67 9.31 14.85
CA ALA A 95 3.38 9.05 15.47
C ALA A 95 3.30 7.60 16.00
N ALA A 96 3.24 7.47 17.32
CA ALA A 96 2.93 6.21 17.99
C ALA A 96 1.48 5.82 17.73
N ILE A 97 1.26 4.58 17.27
CA ILE A 97 -0.09 4.01 17.13
C ILE A 97 -0.39 3.26 18.43
N ASP A 98 -1.02 3.94 19.39
CA ASP A 98 -1.26 3.42 20.74
C ASP A 98 -2.68 2.86 20.96
N GLY A 99 -3.47 2.74 19.90
CA GLY A 99 -4.80 2.17 19.96
C GLY A 99 -5.48 1.93 18.59
N HIS A 100 -6.66 1.32 18.62
CA HIS A 100 -7.41 0.95 17.42
C HIS A 100 -7.93 2.16 16.62
N GLU A 101 -8.35 3.24 17.30
CA GLU A 101 -8.78 4.47 16.61
C GLU A 101 -7.57 5.14 15.94
N ALA A 102 -6.44 5.23 16.64
CA ALA A 102 -5.18 5.75 16.08
C ALA A 102 -4.71 4.95 14.87
N LEU A 103 -4.92 3.62 14.87
CA LEU A 103 -4.61 2.79 13.71
C LEU A 103 -5.47 3.17 12.50
N ARG A 104 -6.76 3.43 12.72
CA ARG A 104 -7.70 3.80 11.66
C ARG A 104 -7.40 5.18 11.10
N ASP A 105 -7.09 6.14 11.97
CA ASP A 105 -6.72 7.49 11.54
C ASP A 105 -5.38 7.46 10.79
N PHE A 106 -4.39 6.69 11.26
CA PHE A 106 -3.11 6.50 10.57
C PHE A 106 -3.30 5.94 9.14
N PHE A 107 -4.09 4.87 8.98
CA PHE A 107 -4.33 4.30 7.65
C PHE A 107 -5.06 5.26 6.71
N LYS A 108 -5.96 6.10 7.24
CA LYS A 108 -6.66 7.11 6.45
C LYS A 108 -5.74 8.26 6.06
N GLU A 109 -4.92 8.75 6.99
CA GLU A 109 -4.03 9.90 6.77
C GLU A 109 -2.84 9.55 5.88
N GLU A 110 -2.20 8.40 6.10
CA GLU A 110 -0.96 8.04 5.41
C GLU A 110 -1.21 7.32 4.08
N TYR A 111 -2.30 6.55 3.97
CA TYR A 111 -2.56 5.67 2.82
C TYR A 111 -3.89 5.94 2.11
N ASP A 112 -4.72 6.85 2.61
CA ASP A 112 -6.10 7.04 2.16
C ASP A 112 -6.96 5.76 2.22
N ILE A 113 -6.62 4.83 3.11
CA ILE A 113 -7.32 3.54 3.27
C ILE A 113 -8.26 3.58 4.46
N GLU A 114 -9.54 3.34 4.21
CA GLU A 114 -10.52 3.13 5.28
C GLU A 114 -10.50 1.69 5.78
N ILE A 115 -9.92 1.47 6.97
CA ILE A 115 -9.97 0.17 7.63
C ILE A 115 -11.28 -0.02 8.42
N SER A 116 -11.75 -1.27 8.46
CA SER A 116 -13.06 -1.62 9.04
C SER A 116 -12.94 -2.17 10.46
N LYS A 117 -14.06 -2.13 11.19
CA LYS A 117 -14.18 -2.81 12.49
C LYS A 117 -14.26 -4.32 12.28
N GLY A 118 -13.42 -5.05 13.00
CA GLY A 118 -13.42 -6.51 13.05
C GLY A 118 -14.56 -7.07 13.91
N VAL A 119 -14.54 -8.38 14.11
CA VAL A 119 -15.57 -9.12 14.86
C VAL A 119 -15.72 -8.67 16.32
N THR A 120 -14.66 -8.10 16.90
CA THR A 120 -14.64 -7.56 18.27
C THR A 120 -15.19 -6.13 18.36
N GLY A 121 -15.46 -5.48 17.22
CA GLY A 121 -15.87 -4.07 17.16
C GLY A 121 -14.70 -3.07 17.16
N GLU A 122 -13.46 -3.57 17.17
CA GLU A 122 -12.22 -2.79 17.10
C GLU A 122 -11.77 -2.64 15.65
N TYR A 123 -11.13 -1.52 15.30
CA TYR A 123 -10.50 -1.36 13.99
C TYR A 123 -9.29 -2.29 13.85
N VAL A 124 -9.25 -2.98 12.72
CA VAL A 124 -8.24 -3.99 12.37
C VAL A 124 -7.86 -3.85 10.91
N ILE A 125 -6.65 -4.27 10.58
CA ILE A 125 -6.18 -4.36 9.20
C ILE A 125 -6.48 -5.77 8.69
N LEU A 126 -7.17 -5.85 7.56
CA LEU A 126 -7.34 -7.09 6.81
C LEU A 126 -6.25 -7.18 5.73
N LYS A 127 -6.03 -8.39 5.20
CA LYS A 127 -5.04 -8.60 4.14
C LYS A 127 -5.26 -7.64 2.95
N GLU A 128 -6.52 -7.42 2.56
CA GLU A 128 -6.87 -6.49 1.48
C GLU A 128 -6.39 -5.06 1.75
N ASN A 129 -6.38 -4.61 3.02
CA ASN A 129 -5.84 -3.29 3.36
C ASN A 129 -4.32 -3.23 3.19
N LEU A 130 -3.61 -4.34 3.41
CA LEU A 130 -2.17 -4.43 3.15
C LEU A 130 -1.88 -4.49 1.65
N GLU A 131 -2.73 -5.18 0.87
CA GLU A 131 -2.70 -5.16 -0.60
C GLU A 131 -2.93 -3.76 -1.16
N ASP A 132 -3.92 -3.03 -0.63
CA ASP A 132 -4.16 -1.64 -1.00
C ASP A 132 -3.01 -0.72 -0.56
N MET A 133 -2.42 -0.95 0.63
CA MET A 133 -1.26 -0.19 1.12
C MET A 133 -0.07 -0.36 0.18
N TYR A 134 0.33 -1.58 -0.16
CA TYR A 134 1.46 -1.80 -1.08
C TYR A 134 1.14 -1.45 -2.53
N GLY A 135 -0.12 -1.61 -2.95
CA GLY A 135 -0.57 -1.14 -4.26
C GLY A 135 -0.60 0.39 -4.35
N GLY A 136 -0.72 1.07 -3.22
CA GLY A 136 -1.16 2.47 -3.14
C GLY A 136 -0.34 3.40 -2.26
N TYR A 137 0.86 3.03 -1.81
CA TYR A 137 1.70 3.84 -0.90
C TYR A 137 2.21 5.15 -1.53
N ILE A 138 1.31 6.02 -1.99
CA ILE A 138 1.57 7.34 -2.51
C ILE A 138 2.40 7.35 -3.82
N TYR A 139 2.39 6.38 -4.73
CA TYR A 139 1.19 5.81 -5.33
C TYR A 139 1.50 4.59 -6.24
N ASN A 140 2.76 4.16 -6.39
CA ASN A 140 3.19 2.85 -6.94
C ASN A 140 4.71 2.73 -6.78
N ASN A 141 5.17 2.66 -5.53
CA ASN A 141 6.56 2.40 -5.24
C ASN A 141 6.75 0.89 -5.02
N THR A 142 6.91 0.12 -6.09
CA THR A 142 7.32 -1.31 -6.03
C THR A 142 8.56 -1.52 -5.13
N ASN A 143 9.37 -0.47 -4.91
CA ASN A 143 10.51 -0.54 -4.01
C ASN A 143 10.11 -0.67 -2.53
N ALA A 144 8.90 -0.26 -2.10
CA ALA A 144 8.49 -0.36 -0.71
C ALA A 144 8.25 -1.82 -0.29
N LEU A 145 7.51 -2.59 -1.11
CA LEU A 145 7.30 -4.02 -0.84
C LEU A 145 8.63 -4.79 -0.82
N ASN A 146 9.51 -4.52 -1.79
CA ASN A 146 10.83 -5.17 -1.83
C ASN A 146 11.72 -4.75 -0.64
N ALA A 147 11.75 -3.46 -0.28
CA ALA A 147 12.52 -2.98 0.87
C ALA A 147 12.02 -3.60 2.18
N ASP A 148 10.71 -3.67 2.37
CA ASP A 148 10.12 -4.33 3.54
C ASP A 148 10.43 -5.83 3.53
N CYS A 149 10.43 -6.48 2.37
CA CYS A 149 10.83 -7.87 2.26
C CYS A 149 12.28 -8.09 2.69
N ASP A 150 13.21 -7.30 2.15
CA ASP A 150 14.64 -7.39 2.48
C ASP A 150 14.84 -7.24 4.00
N LEU A 151 14.20 -6.23 4.62
CA LEU A 151 14.29 -5.99 6.06
C LEU A 151 13.69 -7.13 6.89
N LEU A 152 12.54 -7.67 6.48
CA LEU A 152 11.88 -8.78 7.15
C LEU A 152 12.67 -10.09 7.00
N GLU A 153 13.32 -10.31 5.87
CA GLU A 153 14.22 -11.46 5.66
C GLU A 153 15.49 -11.35 6.51
N GLU A 154 16.13 -10.17 6.54
CA GLU A 154 17.29 -9.90 7.39
C GLU A 154 16.95 -10.12 8.89
N ALA A 155 15.74 -9.77 9.30
CA ALA A 155 15.23 -10.03 10.64
C ALA A 155 14.82 -11.49 10.89
N GLY A 156 14.82 -12.35 9.86
CA GLY A 156 14.41 -13.75 9.95
C GLY A 156 12.91 -13.94 10.17
N MET A 157 12.09 -12.96 9.77
CA MET A 157 10.65 -12.95 9.93
C MET A 157 9.94 -13.67 8.78
N ILE A 158 10.46 -13.56 7.56
CA ILE A 158 9.94 -14.21 6.35
C ILE A 158 11.08 -14.88 5.57
N HIS A 159 10.72 -15.74 4.62
CA HIS A 159 11.65 -16.42 3.71
C HIS A 159 11.03 -16.47 2.30
N THR A 160 11.33 -15.50 1.44
CA THR A 160 10.74 -15.36 0.09
C THR A 160 11.18 -16.49 -0.85
N GLU A 161 12.32 -17.13 -0.59
CA GLU A 161 12.79 -18.35 -1.28
C GLU A 161 11.78 -19.52 -1.22
N THR A 162 10.79 -19.45 -0.34
CA THR A 162 9.71 -20.46 -0.23
C THR A 162 8.54 -20.26 -1.19
N LEU A 163 8.54 -19.17 -1.97
CA LEU A 163 7.51 -18.84 -2.95
C LEU A 163 7.81 -19.32 -4.39
N GLU A 164 8.97 -19.94 -4.64
CA GLU A 164 9.39 -20.54 -5.93
C GLU A 164 8.78 -21.92 -6.24
#